data_AF-A0A958T7E6-F1
#
_entry.id   AF-A0A958T7E6-F1
#
_cell.length_a   1.000
_cell.length_b   1.000
_cell.length_c   1.000
_cell.angle_alpha   90.00
_cell.angle_beta   90.00
_cell.angle_gamma   90.00
#
_symmetry.space_group_name_H-M   'P 1'
#
loop_
_entity.id
_entity.type
_entity.pdbx_description
1 polymer ?
#
loop_
_entity_poly.entity_id
_entity_poly.type
_entity_poly.pdbx_seq_one_letter_code
_entity_poly.pdbx_strand_id
1 'polypeptide(L)'
;MNRPLLLAFTALLSLETFSQIITDRPDQTESSSTIPVNSLQLETGFVWESIEQGEEKVFAGPSVLLRYSINRIVELRAFNQYENHFINTGNHKIHGLSDLELGLKLQLVKKDSCQTEVALLSHAVIPTALAQLSNQNLGNITKLCVSHSITSWFGLG
;
A
#
# COMPACT_ATOMS: atom_id res chain seq x y z
N MET A 1 -10.14 13.04 38.58
CA MET A 1 -10.86 12.23 37.57
C MET A 1 -10.45 12.79 36.21
N ASN A 2 -9.38 12.24 35.65
CA ASN A 2 -8.63 12.89 34.57
C ASN A 2 -9.07 12.28 33.24
N ARG A 3 -9.71 13.09 32.39
CA ARG A 3 -10.08 12.69 31.02
C ARG A 3 -8.85 12.89 30.13
N PRO A 4 -8.37 11.90 29.37
CA PRO A 4 -7.28 12.14 28.43
C PRO A 4 -7.81 12.99 27.26
N LEU A 5 -7.19 14.16 27.08
CA LEU A 5 -7.41 15.09 25.99
C LEU A 5 -6.88 14.44 24.70
N LEU A 6 -7.76 14.02 23.80
CA LEU A 6 -7.39 13.52 22.47
C LEU A 6 -7.10 14.72 21.57
N LEU A 7 -5.82 15.06 21.39
CA LEU A 7 -5.38 16.02 20.39
C LEU A 7 -5.44 15.37 19.01
N ALA A 8 -6.49 15.67 18.25
CA ALA A 8 -6.54 15.38 16.82
C ALA A 8 -5.71 16.45 16.07
N PHE A 9 -4.54 16.07 15.57
CA PHE A 9 -3.73 16.90 14.69
C PHE A 9 -4.12 16.60 13.23
N THR A 10 -5.17 17.24 12.73
CA THR A 10 -5.50 17.22 11.30
C THR A 10 -4.81 18.38 10.60
N ALA A 11 -3.66 18.11 9.99
CA ALA A 11 -3.04 19.02 9.04
C ALA A 11 -3.77 18.91 7.69
N LEU A 12 -4.68 19.85 7.39
CA LEU A 12 -5.18 20.04 6.03
C LEU A 12 -4.11 20.78 5.22
N LEU A 13 -3.32 20.01 4.47
CA LEU A 13 -2.49 20.53 3.38
C LEU A 13 -3.26 20.30 2.07
N SER A 14 -3.92 21.33 1.57
CA SER A 14 -4.55 21.30 0.23
C SER A 14 -3.48 21.63 -0.83
N LEU A 15 -2.87 20.61 -1.40
CA LEU A 15 -2.09 20.70 -2.65
C LEU A 15 -3.05 20.39 -3.81
N GLU A 16 -3.47 21.43 -4.54
CA GLU A 16 -4.24 21.29 -5.78
C GLU A 16 -3.30 20.79 -6.89
N THR A 17 -3.14 19.47 -7.00
CA THR A 17 -2.51 18.83 -8.17
C THR A 17 -3.61 18.16 -9.00
N PHE A 18 -4.04 18.80 -10.09
CA PHE A 18 -4.85 18.15 -11.13
C PHE A 18 -3.98 17.15 -11.89
N SER A 19 -3.85 15.96 -11.31
CA SER A 19 -3.26 14.79 -11.93
C SER A 19 -4.27 13.66 -11.82
N GLN A 20 -4.46 12.88 -12.89
CA GLN A 20 -5.28 11.67 -12.82
C GLN A 20 -4.69 10.76 -11.75
N ILE A 21 -5.43 10.56 -10.66
CA ILE A 21 -4.99 9.73 -9.54
C ILE A 21 -5.32 8.29 -9.90
N ILE A 22 -4.30 7.44 -9.91
CA ILE A 22 -4.46 5.99 -9.99
C ILE A 22 -4.14 5.50 -8.58
N THR A 23 -5.17 5.33 -7.75
CA THR A 23 -5.00 4.73 -6.42
C THR A 23 -5.02 3.22 -6.55
N ASP A 24 -4.14 2.55 -5.82
CA ASP A 24 -4.33 1.13 -5.57
C ASP A 24 -5.44 1.02 -4.50
N ARG A 25 -6.47 0.20 -4.72
CA ARG A 25 -7.53 0.06 -3.70
C ARG A 25 -6.91 -0.61 -2.46
N PRO A 26 -7.29 -0.20 -1.22
CA PRO A 26 -6.76 -0.78 0.02
C PRO A 26 -7.05 -2.29 0.20
N ASP A 27 -7.70 -2.94 -0.75
CA ASP A 27 -8.03 -4.36 -0.74
C ASP A 27 -7.70 -4.99 -2.11
N GLN A 28 -6.52 -5.59 -2.17
CA GLN A 28 -6.07 -6.69 -3.05
C GLN A 28 -5.69 -6.45 -4.52
N THR A 29 -5.91 -5.29 -5.15
CA THR A 29 -5.48 -5.09 -6.56
C THR A 29 -4.53 -3.92 -6.75
N GLU A 30 -3.34 -4.26 -7.25
CA GLU A 30 -2.34 -3.30 -7.71
C GLU A 30 -2.64 -2.97 -9.17
N SER A 31 -2.71 -1.67 -9.49
CA SER A 31 -2.89 -1.24 -10.86
C SER A 31 -1.78 -1.76 -11.77
N SER A 32 -2.15 -2.22 -12.97
CA SER A 32 -1.22 -2.55 -14.06
C SER A 32 -0.55 -1.33 -14.70
N SER A 33 -0.85 -0.13 -14.19
CA SER A 33 -0.36 1.15 -14.69
C SER A 33 0.54 1.85 -13.67
N THR A 34 1.59 2.50 -14.16
CA THR A 34 2.38 3.46 -13.36
C THR A 34 1.63 4.80 -13.19
N ILE A 35 1.93 5.54 -12.12
CA ILE A 35 1.45 6.93 -11.96
C ILE A 35 2.03 7.86 -13.05
N PRO A 36 1.44 9.05 -13.27
CA PRO A 36 1.93 10.01 -14.26
C PRO A 36 3.42 10.33 -14.16
N VAL A 37 4.07 10.63 -15.28
CA VAL A 37 5.52 10.87 -15.33
C VAL A 37 5.90 12.07 -14.47
N ASN A 38 7.00 11.95 -13.71
CA ASN A 38 7.52 12.98 -12.82
C ASN A 38 6.51 13.44 -11.75
N SER A 39 5.55 12.59 -11.39
CA SER A 39 4.63 12.88 -10.28
C SER A 39 5.06 12.15 -9.01
N LEU A 40 4.77 12.79 -7.88
CA LEU A 40 4.86 12.24 -6.54
C LEU A 40 3.43 12.04 -6.02
N GLN A 41 3.13 10.84 -5.54
CA GLN A 41 1.83 10.50 -4.95
C GLN A 41 2.04 9.92 -3.55
N LEU A 42 1.20 10.35 -2.62
CA LEU A 42 1.15 9.86 -1.25
C LEU A 42 -0.22 9.25 -1.02
N GLU A 43 -0.26 7.95 -0.72
CA GLU A 43 -1.48 7.24 -0.38
C GLU A 43 -1.43 6.84 1.10
N THR A 44 -2.54 7.03 1.80
CA THR A 44 -2.68 6.63 3.19
C THR A 44 -3.97 5.87 3.39
N GLY A 45 -3.96 4.82 4.21
CA GLY A 45 -5.14 4.00 4.47
C GLY A 45 -5.17 3.45 5.88
N PHE A 46 -6.27 2.75 6.18
CA PHE A 46 -6.40 1.94 7.38
C PHE A 46 -7.21 0.69 7.02
N VAL A 47 -6.89 -0.40 7.68
CA VAL A 47 -7.49 -1.72 7.51
C VAL A 47 -7.87 -2.23 8.90
N TRP A 48 -9.05 -2.81 9.00
CA TRP A 48 -9.55 -3.48 10.20
C TRP A 48 -9.95 -4.90 9.82
N GLU A 49 -9.29 -5.88 10.41
CA GLU A 49 -9.51 -7.30 10.17
C GLU A 49 -9.89 -8.01 11.48
N SER A 50 -10.83 -8.95 11.39
CA SER A 50 -11.28 -9.77 12.52
C SER A 50 -11.26 -11.23 12.10
N ILE A 51 -10.41 -12.03 12.73
CA ILE A 51 -10.24 -13.45 12.42
C ILE A 51 -10.97 -14.27 13.49
N GLU A 52 -12.17 -14.76 13.16
CA GLU A 52 -13.05 -15.44 14.12
C GLU A 52 -12.45 -16.75 14.68
N GLN A 53 -11.70 -17.50 13.89
CA GLN A 53 -11.12 -18.79 14.31
C GLN A 53 -9.90 -18.67 15.24
N GLY A 54 -9.31 -17.47 15.38
CA GLY A 54 -8.13 -17.22 16.24
C GLY A 54 -8.37 -16.22 17.36
N GLU A 55 -9.59 -15.68 17.47
CA GLU A 55 -9.93 -14.53 18.31
C GLU A 55 -8.94 -13.35 18.19
N GLU A 56 -8.34 -13.19 17.00
CA GLU A 56 -7.38 -12.14 16.69
C GLU A 56 -8.09 -10.99 15.98
N LYS A 57 -7.84 -9.77 16.44
CA LYS A 57 -8.26 -8.54 15.75
C LYS A 57 -7.01 -7.77 15.35
N VAL A 58 -6.92 -7.42 14.09
CA VAL A 58 -5.80 -6.66 13.55
C VAL A 58 -6.32 -5.30 13.09
N PHE A 59 -5.69 -4.25 13.58
CA PHE A 59 -5.84 -2.92 13.03
C PHE A 59 -4.51 -2.50 12.43
N ALA A 60 -4.50 -2.26 11.11
CA ALA A 60 -3.35 -1.73 10.40
C ALA A 60 -3.69 -0.32 9.92
N GLY A 61 -3.08 0.70 10.51
CA GLY A 61 -3.36 2.08 10.17
C GLY A 61 -2.69 3.09 11.12
N PRO A 62 -2.24 4.25 10.61
CA PRO A 62 -2.23 4.61 9.20
C PRO A 62 -1.17 3.82 8.41
N SER A 63 -1.53 3.37 7.20
CA SER A 63 -0.57 2.97 6.19
C SER A 63 -0.13 4.19 5.39
N VAL A 64 1.10 4.15 4.89
CA VAL A 64 1.70 5.20 4.07
C VAL A 64 2.40 4.55 2.89
N LEU A 65 1.97 4.88 1.69
CA LEU A 65 2.57 4.48 0.44
C LEU A 65 3.02 5.73 -0.33
N LEU A 66 4.33 5.92 -0.45
CA LEU A 66 4.92 6.95 -1.28
C LEU A 66 5.24 6.37 -2.66
N ARG A 67 4.88 7.07 -3.73
CA ARG A 67 5.08 6.65 -5.11
C ARG A 67 5.69 7.78 -5.92
N TYR A 68 6.71 7.49 -6.71
CA TYR A 68 7.36 8.47 -7.57
C TYR A 68 7.67 7.87 -8.94
N SER A 69 7.11 8.44 -10.01
CA SER A 69 7.37 8.00 -11.38
C SER A 69 8.55 8.75 -11.99
N ILE A 70 9.60 8.02 -12.36
CA ILE A 70 10.77 8.59 -13.05
C ILE A 70 10.45 8.83 -14.54
N ASN A 71 9.72 7.90 -15.15
CA ASN A 71 9.31 7.97 -16.56
C ASN A 71 8.06 7.09 -16.76
N ARG A 72 7.67 6.82 -18.01
CA ARG A 72 6.49 5.98 -18.33
C ARG A 72 6.66 4.49 -18.01
N ILE A 73 7.86 4.07 -17.61
CA ILE A 73 8.25 2.68 -17.41
C ILE A 73 8.51 2.40 -15.94
N VAL A 74 9.15 3.31 -15.21
CA VAL A 74 9.66 3.05 -13.85
C VAL A 74 8.98 3.96 -12.83
N GLU A 75 8.33 3.32 -11.85
CA GLU A 75 7.80 3.95 -10.64
C GLU A 75 8.49 3.37 -9.40
N LEU A 76 9.02 4.25 -8.56
CA LEU A 76 9.58 3.93 -7.25
C LEU A 76 8.48 3.95 -6.19
N ARG A 77 8.53 3.03 -5.23
CA ARG A 77 7.56 2.94 -4.14
C ARG A 77 8.26 2.77 -2.80
N ALA A 78 7.69 3.34 -1.75
CA ALA A 78 8.09 3.08 -0.38
C ALA A 78 6.83 2.91 0.48
N PHE A 79 6.73 1.83 1.22
CA PHE A 79 5.56 1.49 2.00
C PHE A 79 5.92 1.15 3.45
N ASN A 80 5.09 1.63 4.36
CA ASN A 80 5.13 1.26 5.76
C ASN A 80 3.74 1.46 6.37
N GLN A 81 3.42 0.70 7.42
CA GLN A 81 2.16 0.88 8.14
C GLN A 81 2.34 0.67 9.63
N TYR A 82 1.46 1.26 10.42
CA TYR A 82 1.38 0.97 11.84
C TYR A 82 0.39 -0.18 12.09
N GLU A 83 0.82 -1.21 12.80
CA GLU A 83 0.03 -2.41 13.08
C GLU A 83 -0.28 -2.52 14.56
N ASN A 84 -1.44 -3.08 14.87
CA ASN A 84 -1.91 -3.35 16.21
C ASN A 84 -2.71 -4.65 16.23
N HIS A 85 -2.09 -5.69 16.76
CA HIS A 85 -2.63 -7.03 16.89
C HIS A 85 -3.15 -7.23 18.31
N PHE A 86 -4.44 -7.57 18.40
CA PHE A 86 -5.10 -7.94 19.64
C PHE A 86 -5.40 -9.43 19.62
N ILE A 87 -4.72 -10.20 20.45
CA ILE A 87 -4.92 -11.64 20.58
C ILE A 87 -5.69 -11.88 21.87
N ASN A 88 -6.97 -12.26 21.78
CA ASN A 88 -7.81 -12.47 22.97
C ASN A 88 -7.32 -13.65 23.82
N THR A 89 -6.75 -14.69 23.19
CA THR A 89 -6.13 -15.80 23.91
C THR A 89 -4.84 -15.33 24.62
N GLY A 90 -4.99 -14.90 25.88
CA GLY A 90 -3.89 -14.45 26.73
C GLY A 90 -3.79 -12.94 26.98
N ASN A 91 -4.70 -12.12 26.42
CA ASN A 91 -4.65 -10.65 26.54
C ASN A 91 -3.32 -10.04 26.02
N HIS A 92 -2.73 -10.62 24.98
CA HIS A 92 -1.52 -10.09 24.37
C HIS A 92 -1.85 -9.03 23.33
N LYS A 93 -1.20 -7.87 23.44
CA LYS A 93 -1.29 -6.76 22.49
C LYS A 93 0.07 -6.46 21.93
N ILE A 94 0.24 -6.60 20.62
CA ILE A 94 1.46 -6.28 19.89
C ILE A 94 1.17 -5.09 18.99
N HIS A 95 2.02 -4.09 19.01
CA HIS A 95 1.85 -2.91 18.16
C HIS A 95 3.19 -2.32 17.77
N GLY A 96 3.25 -1.67 16.61
CA GLY A 96 4.47 -1.08 16.08
C GLY A 96 4.36 -0.77 14.61
N LEU A 97 5.43 -0.22 14.05
CA LEU A 97 5.55 -0.10 12.60
C LEU A 97 5.85 -1.48 12.00
N SER A 98 5.29 -1.74 10.83
CA SER A 98 5.62 -2.87 9.97
C SER A 98 7.04 -2.76 9.43
N ASP A 99 7.51 -3.81 8.78
CA ASP A 99 8.76 -3.76 8.03
C ASP A 99 8.68 -2.69 6.93
N LEU A 100 9.81 -2.01 6.68
CA LEU A 100 9.89 -1.04 5.60
C LEU A 100 9.98 -1.78 4.27
N GLU A 101 9.08 -1.44 3.35
CA GLU A 101 9.12 -1.98 2.00
C GLU A 101 9.60 -0.92 1.00
N LEU A 102 10.60 -1.27 0.19
CA LEU A 102 11.05 -0.46 -0.93
C LEU A 102 10.76 -1.19 -2.23
N GLY A 103 10.01 -0.54 -3.12
CA GLY A 103 9.44 -1.16 -4.29
C GLY A 103 9.74 -0.46 -5.61
N LEU A 104 9.59 -1.22 -6.68
CA LEU A 104 9.65 -0.81 -8.07
C LEU A 104 8.43 -1.37 -8.81
N LYS A 105 7.72 -0.52 -9.56
CA LYS A 105 6.77 -0.94 -10.58
C LYS A 105 7.35 -0.65 -11.96
N LEU A 106 7.41 -1.68 -12.79
CA LEU A 106 7.91 -1.64 -14.15
C LEU A 106 6.76 -1.87 -15.13
N GLN A 107 6.44 -0.86 -15.95
CA GLN A 107 5.49 -1.01 -17.05
C GLN A 107 6.12 -1.89 -18.14
N LEU A 108 5.58 -3.08 -18.35
CA LEU A 108 6.05 -4.01 -19.39
C LEU A 108 5.31 -3.80 -20.70
N VAL A 109 3.99 -3.64 -20.63
CA VAL A 109 3.12 -3.42 -21.79
C VAL A 109 2.17 -2.27 -21.48
N LYS A 110 2.25 -1.21 -22.30
CA LYS A 110 1.28 -0.12 -22.36
C LYS A 110 1.42 0.55 -23.72
N LYS A 111 0.45 0.32 -24.60
CA LYS A 111 0.45 0.86 -25.98
C LYS A 111 -0.94 1.39 -26.28
N ASP A 112 -1.03 2.55 -26.93
CA ASP A 112 -2.32 3.16 -27.27
C ASP A 112 -3.18 2.28 -28.18
N SER A 113 -2.56 1.37 -28.94
CA SER A 113 -3.23 0.40 -29.82
C SER A 113 -3.63 -0.92 -29.13
N CYS A 114 -3.25 -1.13 -27.86
CA CYS A 114 -3.51 -2.36 -27.13
C CYS A 114 -4.35 -2.06 -25.89
N GLN A 115 -5.45 -2.80 -25.74
CA GLN A 115 -6.34 -2.67 -24.57
C GLN A 115 -5.80 -3.39 -23.33
N THR A 116 -4.69 -4.12 -23.45
CA THR A 116 -4.02 -4.82 -22.35
C THR A 116 -2.87 -4.00 -21.80
N GLU A 117 -2.82 -3.89 -20.48
CA GLU A 117 -1.67 -3.36 -19.75
C GLU A 117 -1.05 -4.43 -18.87
N VAL A 118 0.27 -4.45 -18.82
CA VAL A 118 1.03 -5.38 -17.98
C VAL A 118 2.12 -4.62 -17.26
N ALA A 119 2.23 -4.82 -15.96
CA ALA A 119 3.31 -4.31 -15.13
C ALA A 119 3.85 -5.38 -14.18
N LEU A 120 5.14 -5.31 -13.88
CA LEU A 120 5.77 -6.09 -12.83
C LEU A 120 5.99 -5.19 -11.62
N LEU A 121 5.45 -5.57 -10.47
CA LEU A 121 5.65 -4.90 -9.20
C LEU A 121 6.54 -5.77 -8.32
N SER A 122 7.60 -5.21 -7.76
CA SER A 122 8.46 -5.92 -6.81
C SER A 122 8.84 -5.03 -5.64
N HIS A 123 8.77 -5.56 -4.43
CA HIS A 123 9.10 -4.91 -3.17
C HIS A 123 10.17 -5.75 -2.44
N ALA A 124 11.22 -5.08 -1.98
CA ALA A 124 12.13 -5.62 -0.98
C ALA A 124 11.60 -5.28 0.41
N VAL A 125 11.46 -6.27 1.27
CA VAL A 125 11.00 -6.13 2.66
C VAL A 125 12.23 -6.11 3.56
N ILE A 126 12.42 -5.01 4.27
CA ILE A 126 13.58 -4.78 5.12
C ILE A 126 13.14 -4.97 6.58
N PRO A 127 13.79 -5.84 7.38
CA PRO A 127 13.38 -6.19 8.73
C PRO A 127 13.66 -5.05 9.72
N THR A 128 12.87 -3.98 9.66
CA THR A 128 12.97 -2.79 10.50
C THR A 128 11.96 -2.77 11.64
N ALA A 129 10.95 -3.63 11.60
CA ALA A 129 9.94 -3.74 12.64
C ALA A 129 10.46 -4.42 13.90
N LEU A 130 9.64 -4.36 14.95
CA LEU A 130 9.88 -5.11 16.18
C LEU A 130 9.91 -6.62 15.88
N ALA A 131 10.68 -7.38 16.67
CA ALA A 131 10.82 -8.83 16.50
C ALA A 131 9.49 -9.60 16.47
N GLN A 132 8.45 -9.07 17.13
CA GLN A 132 7.11 -9.65 17.18
C GLN A 132 6.26 -9.35 15.93
N LEU A 133 6.69 -8.41 15.09
CA LEU A 133 6.01 -7.95 13.86
C LEU A 133 6.86 -8.17 12.60
N SER A 134 8.09 -8.67 12.73
CA SER A 134 9.02 -8.92 11.63
C SER A 134 9.39 -10.39 11.55
N ASN A 135 9.63 -10.87 10.33
CA ASN A 135 10.28 -12.17 10.09
C ASN A 135 11.80 -12.13 10.30
N GLN A 136 12.35 -10.98 10.70
CA GLN A 136 13.77 -10.73 11.01
C GLN A 136 14.76 -11.01 9.86
N ASN A 137 14.25 -11.22 8.65
CA ASN A 137 15.02 -11.53 7.46
C ASN A 137 14.64 -10.58 6.33
N LEU A 138 15.55 -10.38 5.39
CA LEU A 138 15.22 -9.72 4.14
C LEU A 138 14.22 -10.58 3.36
N GLY A 139 13.15 -9.94 2.91
CA GLY A 139 12.10 -10.58 2.12
C GLY A 139 11.96 -9.92 0.75
N ASN A 140 11.23 -10.59 -0.14
CA ASN A 140 10.82 -10.02 -1.40
C ASN A 140 9.37 -10.39 -1.70
N ILE A 141 8.62 -9.44 -2.26
CA ILE A 141 7.26 -9.64 -2.74
C ILE A 141 7.26 -9.21 -4.20
N THR A 142 6.83 -10.10 -5.10
CA THR A 142 6.73 -9.79 -6.54
C THR A 142 5.36 -10.17 -7.05
N LYS A 143 4.71 -9.24 -7.74
CA LYS A 143 3.38 -9.38 -8.33
C LYS A 143 3.45 -9.05 -9.83
N LEU A 144 2.74 -9.83 -10.63
CA LEU A 144 2.48 -9.51 -12.03
C LEU A 144 1.07 -8.93 -12.14
N CYS A 145 0.97 -7.66 -12.53
CA CYS A 145 -0.29 -6.93 -12.65
C CYS A 145 -0.69 -6.91 -14.12
N VAL A 146 -1.88 -7.42 -14.43
CA VAL A 146 -2.42 -7.46 -15.80
C VAL A 146 -3.81 -6.87 -15.78
N SER A 147 -4.10 -5.92 -16.65
CA SER A 147 -5.47 -5.49 -16.90
C SER A 147 -5.79 -5.46 -18.38
N HIS A 148 -7.06 -5.61 -18.72
CA HIS A 148 -7.58 -5.56 -20.07
C HIS A 148 -8.92 -4.84 -20.11
N SER A 149 -9.00 -3.75 -20.88
CA SER A 149 -10.24 -3.01 -21.08
C SER A 149 -11.09 -3.67 -22.18
N ILE A 150 -12.29 -4.13 -21.85
CA ILE A 150 -13.19 -4.76 -22.83
C ILE A 150 -14.07 -3.69 -23.50
N THR A 151 -14.56 -2.73 -22.71
CA THR A 151 -15.26 -1.53 -23.17
C THR A 151 -14.68 -0.29 -22.49
N SER A 152 -15.23 0.90 -22.76
CA SER A 152 -14.84 2.13 -22.06
C SER A 152 -15.26 2.19 -20.59
N TRP A 153 -16.13 1.29 -20.14
CA TRP A 153 -16.69 1.26 -18.79
C TRP A 153 -16.56 -0.10 -18.10
N PHE A 154 -16.04 -1.11 -18.81
CA PHE A 154 -15.85 -2.46 -18.31
C PHE A 154 -14.47 -2.99 -18.68
N GLY A 155 -13.78 -3.58 -17.71
CA GLY A 155 -12.49 -4.22 -17.88
C GLY A 155 -12.25 -5.29 -16.83
N LEU A 156 -11.20 -6.08 -17.05
CA LEU A 156 -10.71 -7.10 -16.13
C LEU A 156 -9.32 -6.70 -15.65
N GLY A 157 -9.00 -7.00 -14.40
CA GLY A 157 -7.70 -6.74 -13.80
C GLY A 157 -7.61 -7.29 -12.39
#